data_AF-A0A7S0Q3E0-F1
#
_entry.id   AF-A0A7S0Q3E0-F1
#
_cell.length_a   1.000
_cell.length_b   1.000
_cell.length_c   1.000
_cell.angle_alpha   90.00
_cell.angle_beta   90.00
_cell.angle_gamma   90.00
#
_symmetry.space_group_name_H-M   'P 1'
#
loop_
_entity.id
_entity.type
_entity.pdbx_description
1 polymer ?
#
loop_
_entity_poly.entity_id
_entity_poly.type
_entity_poly.pdbx_seq_one_letter_code
_entity_poly.pdbx_strand_id
1 'polypeptide(L)'
;VAAPILAGSIESVVANRAEVQRYFGLTKFGEIERRMGAGLIRRACGTAFAANAGRNTVMSATSFVLTPILFRLYMPQEKKSTSSMFWFGLGMNVFVGNAVAITLQALWGRTLDQLAASAAAGTRPPSYGHVVRRSLQVDGAAAFFTPAKWFSRVLMNAPAQGTLPWFYNQVLPLGEAPVRRAAQLADQKWLPGSPPGR
;
A
#
# COMPACT_ATOMS: atom_id res chain seq x y z
N VAL A 1 1.82 -11.76 9.13
CA VAL A 1 1.96 -10.28 9.30
C VAL A 1 3.27 -9.76 8.70
N ALA A 2 4.40 -10.46 8.85
CA ALA A 2 5.69 -10.02 8.28
C ALA A 2 5.70 -9.88 6.74
N ALA A 3 5.06 -10.79 6.01
CA ALA A 3 5.04 -10.76 4.54
C ALA A 3 4.40 -9.47 3.96
N PRO A 4 3.21 -9.00 4.40
CA PRO A 4 2.66 -7.70 3.97
C PRO A 4 3.55 -6.50 4.29
N ILE A 5 4.24 -6.50 5.45
CA ILE A 5 5.13 -5.41 5.84
C ILE A 5 6.35 -5.37 4.91
N LEU A 6 6.96 -6.54 4.64
CA LEU A 6 8.10 -6.65 3.75
C LEU A 6 7.73 -6.29 2.30
N ALA A 7 6.61 -6.84 1.80
CA ALA A 7 6.11 -6.53 0.47
C ALA A 7 5.81 -5.03 0.31
N GLY A 8 5.06 -4.45 1.26
CA GLY A 8 4.74 -3.02 1.26
C GLY A 8 5.97 -2.13 1.37
N SER A 9 7.00 -2.55 2.11
CA SER A 9 8.26 -1.82 2.23
C SER A 9 9.11 -1.88 0.96
N ILE A 10 9.24 -3.06 0.34
CA ILE A 10 10.00 -3.26 -0.91
C ILE A 10 9.34 -2.51 -2.05
N GLU A 11 8.02 -2.67 -2.21
CA GLU A 11 7.23 -1.95 -3.20
C GLU A 11 7.39 -0.44 -3.03
N SER A 12 7.41 0.04 -1.79
CA SER A 12 7.58 1.46 -1.50
C SER A 12 8.93 2.03 -1.90
N VAL A 13 9.98 1.22 -2.04
CA VAL A 13 11.29 1.75 -2.50
C VAL A 13 11.16 2.24 -3.94
N VAL A 14 10.50 1.46 -4.79
CA VAL A 14 10.33 1.78 -6.22
C VAL A 14 9.14 2.74 -6.41
N ALA A 15 8.00 2.42 -5.80
CA ALA A 15 6.77 3.18 -5.96
C ALA A 15 6.89 4.59 -5.40
N ASN A 16 7.54 4.80 -4.24
CA ASN A 16 7.67 6.13 -3.67
C ASN A 16 8.49 7.07 -4.58
N ARG A 17 9.59 6.59 -5.15
CA ARG A 17 10.41 7.41 -6.06
C ARG A 17 9.62 7.77 -7.32
N ALA A 18 8.90 6.81 -7.91
CA ALA A 18 8.05 7.06 -9.07
C ALA A 18 6.90 8.04 -8.75
N GLU A 19 6.25 7.89 -7.60
CA GLU A 19 5.17 8.79 -7.17
C GLU A 19 5.69 10.22 -6.91
N VAL A 20 6.86 10.38 -6.30
CA VAL A 20 7.48 11.70 -6.08
C VAL A 20 7.86 12.35 -7.40
N GLN A 21 8.40 11.59 -8.35
CA GLN A 21 8.71 12.08 -9.70
C GLN A 21 7.45 12.51 -10.45
N ARG A 22 6.34 11.77 -10.31
CA ARG A 22 5.05 12.19 -10.88
C ARG A 22 4.51 13.45 -10.23
N TYR A 23 4.74 13.62 -8.92
CA TYR A 23 4.25 14.78 -8.16
C TYR A 23 4.98 16.08 -8.52
N PHE A 24 6.32 16.05 -8.56
CA PHE A 24 7.13 17.25 -8.81
C PHE A 24 7.58 17.43 -10.26
N GLY A 25 7.62 16.35 -11.04
CA GLY A 25 8.39 16.28 -12.28
C GLY A 25 9.87 15.93 -12.02
N LEU A 26 10.54 15.37 -13.03
CA LEU A 26 11.92 14.89 -12.94
C LEU A 26 12.90 16.00 -12.54
N THR A 27 12.79 17.17 -13.17
CA THR A 27 13.73 18.30 -12.98
C THR A 27 13.66 18.84 -11.56
N LYS A 28 12.45 19.17 -11.08
CA LYS A 28 12.21 19.73 -9.75
C LYS A 28 12.56 18.73 -8.64
N PHE A 29 12.28 17.45 -8.85
CA PHE A 29 12.71 16.40 -7.91
C PHE A 29 14.24 16.30 -7.81
N GLY A 30 14.95 16.36 -8.94
CA GLY A 30 16.42 16.36 -8.95
C GLY A 30 17.03 17.56 -8.23
N GLU A 31 16.42 18.74 -8.34
CA GLU A 31 16.83 19.93 -7.59
C GLU A 31 16.62 19.77 -6.08
N ILE A 32 15.45 19.25 -5.68
CA ILE A 32 15.15 18.95 -4.28
C ILE A 32 16.14 17.91 -3.73
N GLU A 33 16.42 16.82 -4.45
CA GLU A 33 17.40 15.80 -4.03
C GLU A 33 18.82 16.37 -3.89
N ARG A 34 19.23 17.26 -4.80
CA ARG A 34 20.54 17.92 -4.75
C ARG A 34 20.68 18.86 -3.56
N ARG A 35 19.69 19.72 -3.33
CA ARG A 35 19.73 20.74 -2.26
C ARG A 35 19.64 20.14 -0.86
N MET A 36 18.99 19.00 -0.72
CA MET A 36 18.81 18.36 0.59
C MET A 36 20.02 17.57 1.10
N GLY A 37 21.05 17.33 0.28
CA GLY A 37 22.22 16.55 0.69
C GLY A 37 21.86 15.15 1.22
N ALA A 38 20.83 14.52 0.65
CA ALA A 38 20.28 13.26 1.17
C ALA A 38 21.29 12.10 1.00
N GLY A 39 21.60 11.40 2.09
CA GLY A 39 22.44 10.18 2.07
C GLY A 39 21.82 9.06 1.21
N LEU A 40 22.63 8.04 0.90
CA LEU A 40 22.30 6.92 0.00
C LEU A 40 20.92 6.28 0.26
N ILE A 41 20.61 5.97 1.53
CA ILE A 41 19.34 5.35 1.91
C ILE A 41 18.15 6.26 1.61
N ARG A 42 18.28 7.57 1.86
CA ARG A 42 17.21 8.54 1.64
C ARG A 42 17.00 8.87 0.16
N ARG A 43 18.06 8.74 -0.66
CA ARG A 43 17.96 8.77 -2.13
C ARG A 43 17.30 7.51 -2.69
N ALA A 44 17.63 6.34 -2.16
CA ALA A 44 17.06 5.07 -2.59
C ALA A 44 15.56 4.96 -2.24
N CYS A 45 15.20 5.27 -0.99
CA CYS A 45 13.81 5.20 -0.53
C CYS A 45 12.97 6.42 -0.95
N GLY A 46 13.60 7.52 -1.35
CA GLY A 46 12.93 8.77 -1.70
C GLY A 46 12.40 9.55 -0.48
N THR A 47 11.93 10.76 -0.74
CA THR A 47 11.32 11.61 0.30
C THR A 47 9.94 11.13 0.68
N ALA A 48 9.55 11.34 1.94
CA ALA A 48 8.27 10.90 2.49
C ALA A 48 8.02 9.37 2.48
N PHE A 49 9.08 8.56 2.39
CA PHE A 49 9.01 7.09 2.31
C PHE A 49 8.15 6.44 3.40
N ALA A 50 8.27 6.86 4.66
CA ALA A 50 7.58 6.20 5.77
C ALA A 50 6.04 6.29 5.65
N ALA A 51 5.53 7.43 5.16
CA ALA A 51 4.10 7.59 4.90
C ALA A 51 3.63 6.70 3.73
N ASN A 52 4.44 6.58 2.68
CA ASN A 52 4.14 5.69 1.55
C ASN A 52 4.19 4.20 1.97
N ALA A 53 5.25 3.80 2.69
CA ALA A 53 5.41 2.46 3.22
C ALA A 53 4.29 2.09 4.19
N GLY A 54 3.88 3.01 5.06
CA GLY A 54 2.72 2.85 5.91
C GLY A 54 1.45 2.63 5.10
N ARG A 55 1.19 3.47 4.10
CA ARG A 55 0.01 3.34 3.21
C ARG A 55 -0.02 1.97 2.55
N ASN A 56 1.07 1.57 1.91
CA ASN A 56 1.15 0.30 1.19
C ASN A 56 1.01 -0.89 2.15
N THR A 57 1.67 -0.84 3.32
CA THR A 57 1.53 -1.88 4.35
C THR A 57 0.10 -2.04 4.81
N VAL A 58 -0.60 -0.93 5.10
CA VAL A 58 -2.01 -0.96 5.52
C VAL A 58 -2.86 -1.57 4.42
N MET A 59 -2.71 -1.10 3.18
CA MET A 59 -3.47 -1.60 2.04
C MET A 59 -3.24 -3.10 1.82
N SER A 60 -1.99 -3.55 1.80
CA SER A 60 -1.66 -4.97 1.65
C SER A 60 -2.18 -5.80 2.83
N ALA A 61 -2.06 -5.32 4.06
CA ALA A 61 -2.58 -6.02 5.24
C ALA A 61 -4.11 -6.13 5.21
N THR A 62 -4.81 -5.06 4.84
CA THR A 62 -6.28 -5.08 4.74
C THR A 62 -6.76 -5.99 3.62
N SER A 63 -6.09 -5.96 2.46
CA SER A 63 -6.51 -6.68 1.26
C SER A 63 -6.13 -8.16 1.28
N PHE A 64 -4.96 -8.51 1.80
CA PHE A 64 -4.43 -9.87 1.69
C PHE A 64 -4.43 -10.65 3.00
N VAL A 65 -4.64 -9.99 4.14
CA VAL A 65 -4.70 -10.67 5.44
C VAL A 65 -6.09 -10.51 6.05
N LEU A 66 -6.53 -9.28 6.31
CA LEU A 66 -7.78 -9.07 7.03
C LEU A 66 -8.99 -9.47 6.20
N THR A 67 -9.08 -9.03 4.94
CA THR A 67 -10.25 -9.33 4.10
C THR A 67 -10.47 -10.84 3.93
N PRO A 68 -9.47 -11.66 3.56
CA PRO A 68 -9.67 -13.10 3.44
C PRO A 68 -10.02 -13.80 4.76
N ILE A 69 -9.37 -13.40 5.86
CA ILE A 69 -9.65 -13.97 7.19
C ILE A 69 -11.07 -13.66 7.61
N LEU A 70 -11.48 -12.39 7.54
CA LEU A 70 -12.81 -11.96 7.96
C LEU A 70 -13.88 -12.51 7.01
N PHE A 71 -13.60 -12.58 5.71
CA PHE A 71 -14.50 -13.21 4.75
C PHE A 71 -14.75 -14.68 5.09
N ARG A 72 -13.71 -15.42 5.48
CA ARG A 72 -13.84 -16.83 5.88
C ARG A 72 -14.58 -16.99 7.20
N LEU A 73 -14.36 -16.10 8.17
CA LEU A 73 -14.97 -16.19 9.50
C LEU A 73 -16.43 -15.77 9.52
N TYR A 74 -16.80 -14.73 8.79
CA TYR A 74 -18.10 -14.08 8.91
C TYR A 74 -19.07 -14.38 7.75
N MET A 75 -18.62 -15.01 6.66
CA MET A 75 -19.45 -15.28 5.50
C MET A 75 -19.66 -16.79 5.25
N PRO A 76 -20.80 -17.36 5.67
CA PRO A 76 -21.18 -18.73 5.37
C PRO A 76 -21.21 -18.97 3.85
N GLN A 77 -20.79 -20.16 3.40
CA GLN A 77 -20.70 -20.50 1.97
C GLN A 77 -22.03 -20.29 1.23
N GLU A 78 -23.15 -20.59 1.89
CA GLU A 78 -24.51 -20.48 1.35
C GLU A 78 -24.93 -19.03 1.05
N LYS A 79 -24.29 -18.04 1.68
CA LYS A 79 -24.59 -16.62 1.49
C LYS A 79 -23.65 -15.95 0.48
N LYS A 80 -22.74 -16.68 -0.14
CA LYS A 80 -21.73 -16.14 -1.07
C LYS A 80 -22.29 -16.05 -2.50
N SER A 81 -22.95 -14.93 -2.79
CA SER A 81 -23.19 -14.48 -4.17
C SER A 81 -22.10 -13.51 -4.64
N THR A 82 -21.95 -13.32 -5.95
CA THR A 82 -21.04 -12.32 -6.54
C THR A 82 -21.24 -10.93 -5.94
N SER A 83 -22.50 -10.51 -5.77
CA SER A 83 -22.84 -9.21 -5.17
C SER A 83 -22.42 -9.13 -3.70
N SER A 84 -22.65 -10.20 -2.94
CA SER A 84 -22.30 -10.23 -1.51
C SER A 84 -20.77 -10.20 -1.30
N MET A 85 -20.01 -10.87 -2.16
CA MET A 85 -18.54 -10.81 -2.19
C MET A 85 -18.04 -9.42 -2.53
N PHE A 86 -18.67 -8.77 -3.50
CA PHE A 86 -18.35 -7.40 -3.89
C PHE A 86 -18.57 -6.42 -2.73
N TRP A 87 -19.75 -6.45 -2.11
CA TRP A 87 -20.09 -5.55 -1.02
C TRP A 87 -19.30 -5.84 0.26
N PHE A 88 -18.93 -7.09 0.53
CA PHE A 88 -18.03 -7.42 1.64
C PHE A 88 -16.62 -6.87 1.41
N GLY A 89 -16.07 -7.08 0.20
CA GLY A 89 -14.77 -6.56 -0.20
C GLY A 89 -14.73 -5.04 -0.17
N LEU A 90 -15.81 -4.42 -0.64
CA LEU A 90 -16.02 -2.99 -0.56
C LEU A 90 -16.08 -2.56 0.92
N GLY A 91 -16.97 -3.11 1.74
CA GLY A 91 -17.10 -2.78 3.16
C GLY A 91 -15.78 -2.85 3.94
N MET A 92 -15.07 -3.98 3.86
CA MET A 92 -13.85 -4.21 4.64
C MET A 92 -12.63 -3.43 4.13
N ASN A 93 -12.37 -3.43 2.82
CA ASN A 93 -11.21 -2.72 2.27
C ASN A 93 -11.44 -1.21 2.17
N VAL A 94 -12.68 -0.78 1.93
CA VAL A 94 -13.01 0.64 1.76
C VAL A 94 -13.14 1.38 3.06
N PHE A 95 -13.82 0.85 4.08
CA PHE A 95 -14.02 1.64 5.29
C PHE A 95 -12.81 1.61 6.22
N VAL A 96 -12.16 0.46 6.41
CA VAL A 96 -11.05 0.35 7.36
C VAL A 96 -9.71 0.64 6.68
N GLY A 97 -9.43 -0.02 5.57
CA GLY A 97 -8.16 0.13 4.84
C GLY A 97 -7.98 1.52 4.23
N ASN A 98 -8.96 1.99 3.45
CA ASN A 98 -8.82 3.29 2.78
C ASN A 98 -8.82 4.47 3.75
N ALA A 99 -9.56 4.45 4.87
CA ALA A 99 -9.56 5.59 5.81
C ALA A 99 -8.15 5.90 6.35
N VAL A 100 -7.43 4.85 6.75
CA VAL A 100 -6.04 4.97 7.21
C VAL A 100 -5.12 5.28 6.03
N ALA A 101 -5.28 4.60 4.90
CA ALA A 101 -4.45 4.82 3.72
C ALA A 101 -4.57 6.24 3.15
N ILE A 102 -5.75 6.86 3.20
CA ILE A 102 -6.00 8.25 2.75
C ILE A 102 -5.32 9.24 3.70
N THR A 103 -5.37 8.96 5.00
CA THR A 103 -4.67 9.77 6.01
C THR A 103 -3.16 9.73 5.78
N LEU A 104 -2.62 8.55 5.50
CA LEU A 104 -1.20 8.36 5.16
C LEU A 104 -0.83 8.98 3.81
N GLN A 105 -1.72 8.92 2.81
CA GLN A 105 -1.53 9.60 1.53
C GLN A 105 -1.52 11.13 1.69
N ALA A 106 -2.40 11.69 2.53
CA ALA A 106 -2.44 13.11 2.82
C ALA A 106 -1.17 13.56 3.57
N LEU A 107 -0.71 12.75 4.53
CA LEU A 107 0.56 12.97 5.21
C LEU A 107 1.74 12.92 4.25
N TRP A 108 1.76 11.96 3.33
CA TRP A 108 2.77 11.84 2.28
C TRP A 108 2.83 13.11 1.43
N GLY A 109 1.70 13.55 0.87
CA GLY A 109 1.65 14.75 0.03
C GLY A 109 2.11 16.01 0.76
N ARG A 110 1.63 16.24 1.97
CA ARG A 110 2.02 17.40 2.79
C ARG A 110 3.49 17.38 3.20
N THR A 111 4.04 16.19 3.43
CA THR A 111 5.48 16.03 3.71
C THR A 111 6.29 16.44 2.49
N LEU A 112 5.84 16.09 1.29
CA LEU A 112 6.49 16.53 0.05
C LEU A 112 6.40 18.05 -0.12
N ASP A 113 5.24 18.66 0.08
CA ASP A 113 5.08 20.11 -0.03
C ASP A 113 6.02 20.90 0.89
N GLN A 114 6.06 20.52 2.17
CA GLN A 114 6.93 21.20 3.13
C GLN A 114 8.42 20.92 2.86
N LEU A 115 8.74 19.75 2.32
CA LEU A 115 10.10 19.40 1.93
C LEU A 115 10.55 20.21 0.72
N ALA A 116 9.70 20.43 -0.28
CA ALA A 116 9.97 21.32 -1.40
C ALA A 116 10.16 22.77 -0.92
N ALA A 117 9.33 23.25 0.00
CA ALA A 117 9.48 24.57 0.60
C ALA A 117 10.80 24.71 1.39
N SER A 118 11.19 23.68 2.14
CA SER A 118 12.44 23.68 2.90
C SER A 118 13.67 23.66 1.97
N ALA A 119 13.61 22.88 0.89
CA ALA A 119 14.66 22.86 -0.13
C ALA A 119 14.79 24.21 -0.87
N ALA A 120 13.68 24.92 -1.10
CA ALA A 120 13.71 26.27 -1.66
C ALA A 120 14.34 27.29 -0.70
N ALA A 121 14.03 27.18 0.60
CA ALA A 121 14.55 28.05 1.66
C ALA A 121 15.97 27.70 2.15
N GLY A 122 16.54 26.58 1.68
CA GLY A 122 17.85 26.10 2.15
C GLY A 122 17.85 25.62 3.61
N THR A 123 16.69 25.24 4.15
CA THR A 123 16.54 24.82 5.55
C THR A 123 16.49 23.30 5.70
N ARG A 124 16.65 22.84 6.95
CA ARG A 124 16.58 21.41 7.26
C ARG A 124 15.19 20.85 6.92
N PRO A 125 15.10 19.65 6.31
CA PRO A 125 13.81 19.03 6.04
C PRO A 125 13.01 18.78 7.34
N PRO A 126 11.68 18.95 7.29
CA PRO A 126 10.82 18.85 8.46
C PRO A 126 10.68 17.40 8.93
N SER A 127 10.46 17.20 10.23
CA SER A 127 10.07 15.91 10.79
C SER A 127 8.57 15.65 10.54
N TYR A 128 8.16 14.38 10.48
CA TYR A 128 6.73 14.04 10.33
C TYR A 128 5.85 14.64 11.42
N GLY A 129 6.33 14.66 12.67
CA GLY A 129 5.60 15.30 13.77
C GLY A 129 5.38 16.80 13.54
N HIS A 130 6.38 17.50 12.96
CA HIS A 130 6.23 18.90 12.57
C HIS A 130 5.19 19.05 11.44
N VAL A 131 5.26 18.20 10.41
CA VAL A 131 4.30 18.23 9.29
C VAL A 131 2.88 18.05 9.80
N VAL A 132 2.65 17.07 10.68
CA VAL A 132 1.33 16.80 11.28
C VAL A 132 0.85 17.99 12.09
N ARG A 133 1.65 18.46 13.05
CA ARG A 133 1.27 19.57 13.93
C ARG A 133 0.96 20.83 13.13
N ARG A 134 1.81 21.20 12.18
CA ARG A 134 1.62 22.37 11.32
C ARG A 134 0.37 22.23 10.46
N SER A 135 0.13 21.05 9.90
CA SER A 135 -1.04 20.82 9.04
C SER A 135 -2.35 20.89 9.82
N LEU A 136 -2.37 20.35 11.04
CA LEU A 136 -3.52 20.48 11.94
C LEU A 136 -3.74 21.93 12.40
N GLN A 137 -2.68 22.71 12.59
CA GLN A 137 -2.78 24.12 12.95
C GLN A 137 -3.36 24.99 11.83
N VAL A 138 -2.99 24.70 10.57
CA VAL A 138 -3.43 25.50 9.42
C VAL A 138 -4.80 25.07 8.92
N ASP A 139 -5.03 23.78 8.75
CA ASP A 139 -6.21 23.25 8.07
C ASP A 139 -7.12 22.38 8.98
N GLY A 140 -6.79 22.24 10.26
CA GLY A 140 -7.54 21.38 11.18
C GLY A 140 -7.61 19.92 10.72
N ALA A 141 -8.73 19.26 10.98
CA ALA A 141 -8.96 17.88 10.53
C ALA A 141 -9.02 17.76 8.99
N ALA A 142 -9.39 18.84 8.28
CA ALA A 142 -9.45 18.88 6.82
C ALA A 142 -8.07 18.67 6.15
N ALA A 143 -7.00 18.84 6.91
CA ALA A 143 -5.64 18.51 6.50
C ALA A 143 -5.52 17.08 5.98
N PHE A 144 -6.13 16.13 6.69
CA PHE A 144 -5.99 14.70 6.47
C PHE A 144 -7.28 14.05 5.96
N PHE A 145 -8.43 14.63 6.29
CA PHE A 145 -9.72 14.07 5.91
C PHE A 145 -10.67 15.14 5.40
N THR A 146 -11.16 14.97 4.16
CA THR A 146 -12.36 15.65 3.70
C THR A 146 -13.25 14.63 3.00
N PRO A 147 -14.59 14.82 3.00
CA PRO A 147 -15.49 13.93 2.28
C PRO A 147 -15.08 13.78 0.81
N ALA A 148 -14.74 14.87 0.12
CA ALA A 148 -14.30 14.84 -1.26
C ALA A 148 -13.01 14.01 -1.48
N LYS A 149 -11.99 14.18 -0.63
CA LYS A 149 -10.75 13.37 -0.67
C LYS A 149 -11.04 11.91 -0.41
N TRP A 150 -11.98 11.63 0.50
CA TRP A 150 -12.37 10.29 0.86
C TRP A 150 -13.10 9.61 -0.29
N PHE A 151 -14.20 10.19 -0.74
CA PHE A 151 -15.02 9.65 -1.82
C PHE A 151 -14.24 9.45 -3.11
N SER A 152 -13.39 10.39 -3.54
CA SER A 152 -12.64 10.20 -4.79
C SER A 152 -11.69 8.99 -4.72
N ARG A 153 -11.05 8.77 -3.56
CA ARG A 153 -10.14 7.64 -3.34
C ARG A 153 -10.87 6.33 -3.19
N VAL A 154 -12.00 6.34 -2.49
CA VAL A 154 -12.90 5.20 -2.39
C VAL A 154 -13.39 4.78 -3.76
N LEU A 155 -13.92 5.71 -4.56
CA LEU A 155 -14.45 5.39 -5.89
C LEU A 155 -13.37 4.92 -6.86
N MET A 156 -12.15 5.47 -6.78
CA MET A 156 -11.02 5.00 -7.59
C MET A 156 -10.59 3.57 -7.23
N ASN A 157 -10.67 3.20 -5.96
CA ASN A 157 -10.22 1.88 -5.47
C ASN A 157 -11.35 0.84 -5.43
N ALA A 158 -12.63 1.27 -5.45
CA ALA A 158 -13.80 0.40 -5.26
C ALA A 158 -13.87 -0.77 -6.24
N PRO A 159 -13.60 -0.62 -7.55
CA PRO A 159 -13.63 -1.76 -8.48
C PRO A 159 -12.58 -2.82 -8.13
N ALA A 160 -11.34 -2.40 -7.84
CA ALA A 160 -10.26 -3.32 -7.51
C ALA A 160 -10.47 -3.96 -6.12
N GLN A 161 -10.93 -3.19 -5.14
CA GLN A 161 -11.11 -3.68 -3.77
C GLN A 161 -12.37 -4.54 -3.58
N GLY A 162 -13.46 -4.22 -4.28
CA GLY A 162 -14.68 -5.02 -4.27
C GLY A 162 -14.47 -6.38 -4.94
N THR A 163 -13.58 -6.48 -5.92
CA THR A 163 -13.32 -7.75 -6.62
C THR A 163 -12.36 -8.70 -5.87
N LEU A 164 -11.68 -8.23 -4.81
CA LEU A 164 -10.73 -9.06 -4.06
C LEU A 164 -11.35 -10.35 -3.49
N PRO A 165 -12.49 -10.34 -2.78
CA PRO A 165 -13.07 -11.57 -2.27
C PRO A 165 -13.48 -12.54 -3.39
N TRP A 166 -13.96 -12.01 -4.52
CA TRP A 166 -14.25 -12.83 -5.70
C TRP A 166 -12.96 -13.46 -6.26
N PHE A 167 -11.87 -12.69 -6.40
CA PHE A 167 -10.58 -13.20 -6.86
C PHE A 167 -10.08 -14.33 -5.96
N TYR A 168 -10.11 -14.14 -4.64
CA TYR A 168 -9.68 -15.15 -3.66
C TYR A 168 -10.54 -16.41 -3.69
N ASN A 169 -11.83 -16.28 -3.98
CA ASN A 169 -12.76 -17.41 -3.94
C ASN A 169 -12.86 -18.17 -5.27
N GLN A 170 -12.67 -17.48 -6.41
CA GLN A 170 -12.94 -18.04 -7.73
C GLN A 170 -11.69 -18.19 -8.60
N VAL A 171 -10.74 -17.26 -8.52
CA VAL A 171 -9.59 -17.22 -9.44
C VAL A 171 -8.34 -17.83 -8.81
N LEU A 172 -8.02 -17.43 -7.57
CA LEU A 172 -6.81 -17.90 -6.90
C LEU A 172 -6.73 -19.43 -6.79
N PRO A 173 -7.81 -20.17 -6.45
CA PRO A 173 -7.74 -21.64 -6.37
C PRO A 173 -7.38 -22.31 -7.70
N LEU A 174 -7.77 -21.71 -8.84
CA LEU A 174 -7.44 -22.22 -10.17
C LEU A 174 -5.92 -22.10 -10.45
N GLY A 175 -5.29 -21.04 -9.97
CA GLY A 175 -3.84 -20.82 -10.09
C GLY A 175 -3.00 -21.54 -9.02
N GLU A 176 -3.56 -21.86 -7.86
CA GLU A 176 -2.85 -22.56 -6.79
C GLU A 176 -2.51 -24.00 -7.15
N ALA A 177 -3.37 -24.71 -7.87
CA ALA A 177 -3.17 -26.13 -8.18
C ALA A 177 -1.85 -26.39 -8.97
N PRO A 178 -1.52 -25.65 -10.04
CA PRO A 178 -0.22 -25.75 -10.71
C PRO A 178 0.97 -25.45 -9.81
N VAL A 179 0.88 -24.40 -8.97
CA VAL A 179 1.98 -23.96 -8.11
C VAL A 179 2.25 -24.96 -6.97
N ARG A 180 1.18 -25.46 -6.33
CA ARG A 180 1.27 -26.52 -5.32
C ARG A 180 1.88 -27.79 -5.91
N ARG A 181 1.48 -28.16 -7.13
CA ARG A 181 2.04 -29.31 -7.83
C ARG A 181 3.53 -29.11 -8.16
N ALA A 182 3.92 -27.93 -8.63
CA ALA A 182 5.33 -27.60 -8.87
C ALA A 182 6.16 -27.62 -7.59
N ALA A 183 5.63 -27.09 -6.48
CA ALA A 183 6.27 -27.12 -5.17
C ALA A 183 6.44 -28.55 -4.65
N GLN A 184 5.42 -29.39 -4.77
CA GLN A 184 5.48 -30.82 -4.40
C GLN A 184 6.51 -31.59 -5.23
N LEU A 185 6.60 -31.30 -6.54
CA LEU A 185 7.61 -31.88 -7.43
C LEU A 185 9.03 -31.41 -7.10
N ALA A 186 9.20 -30.15 -6.70
CA ALA A 186 10.47 -29.61 -6.25
C ALA A 186 10.92 -30.24 -4.93
N ASP A 187 10.01 -30.44 -3.98
CA ASP A 187 10.27 -31.15 -2.72
C ASP A 187 10.68 -32.61 -2.97
N GLN A 188 10.01 -33.32 -3.87
CA GLN A 188 10.37 -34.69 -4.24
C GLN A 188 11.78 -34.80 -4.88
N LYS A 189 12.23 -33.76 -5.59
CA LYS A 189 13.58 -33.69 -6.19
C LYS A 189 14.68 -33.40 -5.18
N TRP A 190 14.35 -32.82 -4.02
CA TRP A 190 15.31 -32.39 -2.99
C TRP A 190 15.40 -33.33 -1.79
N LEU A 191 14.56 -34.37 -1.71
CA LEU A 191 14.71 -35.44 -0.72
C LEU A 191 15.85 -36.40 -1.12
N PRO A 192 16.89 -36.57 -0.29
CA PRO A 192 17.94 -37.54 -0.55
C PRO A 192 17.33 -38.96 -0.44
N GLY A 193 17.17 -39.64 -1.57
CA GLY A 193 16.71 -41.03 -1.64
C GLY A 193 15.53 -41.33 -2.56
N SER A 194 14.95 -40.34 -3.26
CA SER A 194 13.90 -40.60 -4.24
C SER A 194 14.43 -41.46 -5.40
N PRO A 195 13.87 -42.65 -5.68
CA PRO A 195 14.35 -43.49 -6.77
C PRO A 195 14.12 -42.81 -8.13
N PRO A 196 15.02 -43.01 -9.11
CA PRO A 196 14.80 -42.50 -10.47
C PRO A 196 13.53 -43.17 -11.02
N GLY A 197 12.49 -42.37 -11.25
CA GLY A 197 11.22 -42.82 -11.79
C GLY A 197 11.40 -43.49 -13.15
N ARG A 198 10.77 -44.66 -13.31
CA ARG A 198 10.36 -45.21 -14.60
C ARG A 198 8.98 -44.65 -14.95
#